data_AF-A0A1I7GG36-F1
#
_entry.id   AF-A0A1I7GG36-F1
#
_cell.length_a   1.000
_cell.length_b   1.000
_cell.length_c   1.000
_cell.angle_alpha   90.00
_cell.angle_beta   90.00
_cell.angle_gamma   90.00
#
_symmetry.space_group_name_H-M   'P 1'
#
loop_
_entity.id
_entity.type
_entity.pdbx_description
1 polymer ?
#
loop_
_entity_poly.entity_id
_entity_poly.type
_entity_poly.pdbx_seq_one_letter_code
_entity_poly.pdbx_strand_id
1 'polypeptide(L)' 'MGATGEEIGYRDAIRQVHRSLERRLKALQEALDGADDKRAEELRVRMSEVEHMVRVVESLRR' A
#
# COMPACT_ATOMS: atom_id res chain seq x y z
N MET A 1 -28.56 -1.55 -14.07
CA MET A 1 -27.83 -0.30 -14.35
C MET A 1 -26.35 -0.62 -14.27
N GLY A 2 -25.62 -0.49 -15.38
CA GLY A 2 -24.17 -0.77 -15.43
C GLY A 2 -23.38 0.37 -14.80
N ALA A 3 -22.18 0.07 -14.29
CA ALA A 3 -21.27 1.09 -13.75
C ALA A 3 -20.94 2.13 -14.81
N THR A 4 -20.95 3.41 -14.43
CA THR A 4 -20.56 4.51 -15.33
C THR A 4 -19.05 4.43 -15.63
N GLY A 5 -18.60 5.03 -16.74
CA GLY A 5 -17.16 5.06 -17.09
C GLY A 5 -16.28 5.67 -15.99
N GLU A 6 -16.83 6.61 -15.22
CA GLU A 6 -16.19 7.23 -14.06
C GLU A 6 -16.03 6.25 -12.89
N GLU A 7 -17.05 5.43 -12.60
CA GLU A 7 -16.98 4.39 -11.57
C GLU A 7 -15.94 3.32 -11.90
N ILE A 8 -15.79 2.98 -13.19
CA ILE A 8 -14.76 2.04 -13.66
C ILE A 8 -13.37 2.66 -13.47
N GLY A 9 -13.18 3.91 -13.90
CA GLY A 9 -11.92 4.64 -13.73
C GLY A 9 -11.50 4.78 -12.26
N TYR A 10 -12.45 5.08 -11.38
CA TYR A 10 -12.21 5.18 -9.94
C TYR A 10 -11.79 3.83 -9.32
N ARG A 11 -12.47 2.73 -9.69
CA ARG A 11 -12.08 1.38 -9.23
C ARG A 11 -10.69 0.99 -9.72
N ASP A 12 -10.33 1.34 -10.95
CA ASP A 12 -9.00 1.04 -11.50
C ASP A 12 -7.90 1.86 -10.83
N ALA A 13 -8.15 3.14 -10.55
CA ALA A 13 -7.23 3.98 -9.80
C ALA A 13 -6.97 3.40 -8.40
N ILE A 14 -8.03 3.00 -7.67
CA ILE A 14 -7.90 2.35 -6.36
C ILE A 14 -7.07 1.06 -6.45
N ARG A 15 -7.33 0.21 -7.45
CA ARG A 15 -6.54 -1.03 -7.66
C ARG A 15 -5.07 -0.73 -7.96
N GLN A 16 -4.80 0.33 -8.71
CA GLN A 16 -3.43 0.73 -9.02
C GLN A 16 -2.69 1.22 -7.76
N VAL A 17 -3.34 2.04 -6.94
CA VAL A 17 -2.80 2.50 -5.66
C VAL A 17 -2.53 1.32 -4.73
N HIS A 18 -3.50 0.41 -4.57
CA HIS A 18 -3.35 -0.80 -3.76
C HIS A 18 -2.11 -1.62 -4.16
N ARG A 19 -1.98 -1.94 -5.46
CA ARG A 19 -0.82 -2.68 -5.99
C ARG A 19 0.50 -1.94 -5.77
N SER A 20 0.47 -0.60 -5.81
CA SER A 20 1.65 0.21 -5.53
C SER A 20 2.07 0.14 -4.07
N LEU A 21 1.11 0.14 -3.14
CA LEU A 21 1.36 0.01 -1.71
C LEU A 21 1.90 -1.38 -1.36
N GLU A 22 1.34 -2.45 -1.93
CA GLU A 22 1.84 -3.82 -1.75
C GLU A 22 3.29 -3.97 -2.21
N ARG A 23 3.64 -3.42 -3.38
CA ARG A 23 5.03 -3.41 -3.86
C ARG A 23 5.97 -2.65 -2.92
N ARG A 24 5.51 -1.52 -2.38
CA ARG A 24 6.30 -0.72 -1.44
C ARG A 24 6.52 -1.45 -0.13
N LEU A 25 5.51 -2.17 0.36
CA LEU A 25 5.62 -3.01 1.56
C LEU A 25 6.64 -4.13 1.35
N LYS A 26 6.59 -4.81 0.19
CA LYS A 26 7.57 -5.83 -0.17
C LYS A 26 9.00 -5.26 -0.22
N ALA A 27 9.20 -4.10 -0.85
CA ALA A 27 10.52 -3.46 -0.91
C ALA A 27 11.04 -3.03 0.47
N LEU A 28 10.15 -2.60 1.38
CA LEU A 28 10.53 -2.27 2.75
C LEU A 28 10.90 -3.53 3.55
N GLN A 29 10.20 -4.65 3.34
CA GLN A 29 10.55 -5.94 3.94
C GLN A 29 11.92 -6.42 3.46
N GLU A 30 12.17 -6.38 2.15
CA GLU A 30 13.48 -6.74 1.57
C GLU A 30 14.60 -5.85 2.11
N ALA A 31 14.34 -4.55 2.32
CA ALA A 31 15.29 -3.65 2.94
C ALA A 31 15.52 -3.94 4.43
N LEU A 32 14.49 -4.41 5.14
CA LEU A 32 14.57 -4.75 6.56
C LEU A 32 15.46 -5.97 6.80
N ASP A 33 15.39 -6.95 5.91
CA ASP A 33 16.15 -8.21 6.03
C ASP A 33 17.68 -8.00 6.01
N GLY A 34 18.16 -6.85 5.49
CA GLY A 34 19.58 -6.49 5.45
C GLY A 34 19.97 -5.25 6.28
N ALA A 35 19.07 -4.74 7.12
CA ALA A 35 19.29 -3.49 7.85
C ALA A 35 20.02 -3.67 9.19
N ASP A 36 20.81 -2.68 9.58
CA ASP A 36 21.27 -2.53 10.96
C ASP A 36 20.13 -2.13 11.91
N ASP A 37 20.34 -2.24 13.23
CA ASP A 37 19.27 -2.03 14.22
C ASP A 37 18.60 -0.65 14.12
N LYS A 38 19.39 0.40 13.86
CA LYS A 38 18.85 1.76 13.73
C LYS A 38 17.99 1.89 12.48
N ARG A 39 18.46 1.33 11.37
CA ARG A 39 17.75 1.35 10.10
C ARG A 39 16.54 0.42 10.10
N ALA A 40 16.62 -0.70 10.79
CA ALA A 40 15.53 -1.64 10.96
C ALA A 40 14.32 -0.99 11.64
N GLU A 41 14.56 -0.17 12.67
CA GLU A 41 13.47 0.53 13.35
C GLU A 41 12.79 1.56 12.45
N GLU A 42 13.56 2.36 11.70
CA GLU A 42 13.00 3.28 10.71
C GLU A 42 12.18 2.56 9.63
N LEU A 43 12.63 1.38 9.19
CA LEU A 43 11.93 0.58 8.19
C LEU A 43 10.63 0.01 8.74
N ARG A 44 10.60 -0.47 9.99
CA ARG A 44 9.36 -0.94 10.64
C ARG A 44 8.32 0.17 10.76
N VAL A 45 8.73 1.38 11.14
CA VAL A 45 7.81 2.54 11.19
C VAL A 45 7.22 2.79 9.81
N ARG A 46 8.05 2.85 8.76
CA ARG A 46 7.59 3.04 7.38
C ARG A 46 6.68 1.92 6.90
N MET A 47 6.94 0.67 7.29
CA MET A 47 6.06 -0.46 6.98
C MET A 47 4.69 -0.26 7.62
N SER A 48 4.65 0.11 8.91
CA SER A 48 3.39 0.36 9.63
C SER A 48 2.57 1.49 8.97
N GLU A 49 3.22 2.56 8.50
CA GLU A 49 2.56 3.62 7.74
C GLU A 49 1.97 3.09 6.42
N VAL A 50 2.71 2.26 5.68
CA VAL A 50 2.24 1.65 4.43
C VAL A 50 1.07 0.69 4.67
N GLU A 51 1.13 -0.14 5.72
CA GLU A 51 0.02 -1.01 6.13
C GLU A 51 -1.22 -0.21 6.52
N HIS A 52 -1.04 0.93 7.20
CA HIS A 52 -2.14 1.84 7.48
C HIS A 52 -2.77 2.37 6.20
N MET A 53 -1.96 2.82 5.23
CA MET A 53 -2.46 3.27 3.93
C MET A 53 -3.20 2.17 3.17
N VAL A 54 -2.73 0.91 3.20
CA VAL A 54 -3.44 -0.23 2.60
C VAL A 54 -4.84 -0.35 3.20
N ARG A 55 -4.95 -0.35 4.54
CA ARG A 55 -6.25 -0.43 5.24
C ARG A 55 -7.19 0.72 4.87
N VAL A 56 -6.66 1.94 4.70
CA VAL A 56 -7.45 3.09 4.23
C VAL A 56 -7.96 2.87 2.79
N VAL A 57 -7.11 2.38 1.89
CA VAL A 57 -7.53 2.11 0.51
C VAL A 57 -8.54 0.95 0.45
N GLU A 58 -8.40 -0.06 1.30
CA GLU A 58 -9.37 -1.15 1.43
C GLU A 58 -10.71 -0.67 1.97
N SER A 59 -10.73 0.30 2.88
CA SER A 59 -11.99 0.86 3.40
C SER A 59 -12.74 1.67 2.35
N LEU A 60 -12.06 2.29 1.39
CA LEU A 60 -12.66 2.98 0.24
C LEU A 60 -13.26 2.02 -0.81
N ARG A 61 -12.95 0.72 -0.73
CA ARG A 61 -13.54 -0.31 -1.61
C ARG A 61 -14.84 -0.90 -1.08
N ARG A 62 -15.17 -0.69 0.21
CA ARG A 62 -16.43 -1.14 0.83
C ARG A 62 -17.56 -0.16 0.53
#